data_AF-A0AAX2ULC2-F1
#
_entry.id   AF-A0AAX2ULC2-F1
#
_cell.length_a   1.000
_cell.length_b   1.000
_cell.length_c   1.000
_cell.angle_alpha   90.00
_cell.angle_beta   90.00
_cell.angle_gamma   90.00
#
_symmetry.space_group_name_H-M   'P 1'
#
loop_
_entity.id
_entity.type
_entity.pdbx_description
1 polymer ?
#
loop_
_entity_poly.entity_id
_entity_poly.type
_entity_poly.pdbx_seq_one_letter_code
_entity_poly.pdbx_strand_id
1 'polypeptide(L)'
;MMKNLLKKALKLFLFLFVAFVILCIYAYYQMREHINAFVAIQKSINEANATSLEKEYGTSDKEKIFNRLILKYLNELEEGEANVTH
;
A
#
# COMPACT_ATOMS: atom_id res chain seq x y z
N MET A 1 -36.61 -9.76 30.07
CA MET A 1 -35.16 -10.05 30.24
C MET A 1 -34.42 -10.10 28.89
N MET A 2 -34.88 -10.87 27.91
CA MET A 2 -34.26 -11.05 26.58
C MET A 2 -34.10 -9.74 25.75
N LYS A 3 -35.09 -8.83 25.78
CA LYS A 3 -35.01 -7.52 25.10
C LYS A 3 -33.87 -6.62 25.60
N ASN A 4 -33.47 -6.74 26.87
CA ASN A 4 -32.38 -5.94 27.43
C ASN A 4 -31.01 -6.52 27.08
N LEU A 5 -30.91 -7.85 26.95
CA LEU A 5 -29.69 -8.51 26.46
C LEU A 5 -29.45 -8.20 24.99
N LEU A 6 -30.49 -8.25 24.15
CA LEU A 6 -30.39 -7.90 22.74
C LEU A 6 -29.94 -6.44 22.53
N LYS A 7 -30.48 -5.50 23.32
CA LYS A 7 -30.06 -4.09 23.29
C LYS A 7 -28.59 -3.91 23.71
N LYS A 8 -28.11 -4.65 24.70
CA LYS A 8 -26.69 -4.60 25.13
C LYS A 8 -25.76 -5.19 24.06
N ALA A 9 -26.14 -6.33 23.47
CA ALA A 9 -25.40 -6.96 22.39
C ALA A 9 -25.30 -6.06 21.15
N LEU A 10 -26.40 -5.39 20.77
CA LEU A 10 -26.40 -4.45 19.65
C LEU A 10 -25.48 -3.25 19.91
N LYS A 11 -25.47 -2.70 21.13
CA LYS A 11 -24.56 -1.60 21.50
C LYS A 11 -23.09 -2.04 21.43
N LEU A 12 -22.78 -3.24 21.93
CA LEU A 12 -21.43 -3.78 21.87
C LEU A 12 -20.99 -4.04 20.42
N PHE A 13 -21.87 -4.62 19.60
CA PHE A 13 -21.63 -4.79 18.17
C PHE A 13 -21.37 -3.45 17.48
N LEU A 14 -22.19 -2.43 17.75
CA LEU A 14 -22.02 -1.12 17.14
C LEU A 14 -20.68 -0.49 17.51
N PHE A 15 -20.26 -0.62 18.77
CA PHE A 15 -18.95 -0.17 19.24
C PHE A 15 -17.81 -0.89 18.53
N LEU A 16 -17.85 -2.23 18.46
CA LEU A 16 -16.85 -3.03 17.78
C LEU A 16 -16.81 -2.74 16.28
N PHE A 17 -17.97 -2.52 15.66
CA PHE A 17 -18.08 -2.17 14.25
C PHE A 17 -17.45 -0.82 13.96
N VAL A 18 -17.70 0.19 14.80
CA VAL A 18 -17.05 1.51 14.66
C VAL A 18 -15.53 1.38 14.82
N ALA A 19 -15.06 0.64 15.82
CA ALA A 19 -13.63 0.38 15.98
C ALA A 19 -13.02 -0.33 14.75
N PHE A 20 -13.71 -1.31 14.20
CA PHE A 20 -13.30 -2.00 12.96
C PHE A 20 -13.23 -1.04 11.77
N VAL A 21 -14.22 -0.17 11.58
CA VAL A 21 -14.22 0.83 10.51
C VAL A 21 -13.02 1.78 10.65
N ILE A 22 -12.70 2.22 11.87
CA ILE A 22 -11.53 3.07 12.14
C ILE A 22 -10.23 2.35 11.73
N LEU A 23 -10.08 1.07 12.07
CA LEU A 23 -8.92 0.26 11.65
C LEU A 23 -8.83 0.14 10.13
N CYS A 24 -9.95 -0.10 9.44
CA CYS A 24 -9.98 -0.14 7.98
C CYS A 24 -9.56 1.19 7.35
N ILE A 25 -10.00 2.32 7.90
CA ILE A 25 -9.60 3.65 7.43
C ILE A 25 -8.09 3.85 7.64
N TYR A 26 -7.58 3.49 8.81
CA TYR A 26 -6.14 3.58 9.10
C TYR A 26 -5.30 2.75 8.13
N ALA A 27 -5.67 1.47 7.94
CA ALA A 27 -5.01 0.59 6.96
C ALA A 27 -5.09 1.15 5.54
N TYR A 28 -6.22 1.73 5.14
CA TYR A 28 -6.36 2.38 3.84
C TYR A 28 -5.37 3.54 3.67
N TYR A 29 -5.24 4.42 4.66
CA TYR A 29 -4.29 5.54 4.58
C TYR A 29 -2.84 5.06 4.50
N GLN A 30 -2.48 4.01 5.23
CA GLN A 30 -1.16 3.40 5.18
C GLN A 30 -0.88 2.79 3.80
N MET A 31 -1.82 2.01 3.26
CA MET A 31 -1.66 1.40 1.93
C MET A 31 -1.68 2.42 0.79
N ARG A 32 -2.41 3.53 0.94
CA ARG A 32 -2.60 4.53 -0.12
C ARG A 32 -1.28 5.11 -0.62
N GLU A 33 -0.32 5.35 0.27
CA GLU A 33 0.99 5.88 -0.11
C GLU A 33 1.75 4.89 -1.01
N HIS A 34 1.79 3.62 -0.62
CA HIS A 34 2.43 2.56 -1.40
C HIS A 34 1.75 2.33 -2.76
N ILE A 35 0.41 2.36 -2.79
CA ILE A 35 -0.35 2.28 -4.06
C ILE A 35 0.01 3.44 -4.98
N ASN A 36 0.09 4.67 -4.46
CA ASN A 36 0.47 5.83 -5.25
C ASN A 36 1.91 5.70 -5.80
N ALA A 37 2.84 5.16 -5.02
CA ALA A 37 4.20 4.90 -5.47
C ALA A 37 4.23 3.91 -6.65
N PHE A 38 3.49 2.80 -6.55
CA PHE A 38 3.38 1.83 -7.66
C PHE A 38 2.76 2.44 -8.92
N VAL A 39 1.70 3.23 -8.77
CA VAL A 39 1.07 3.93 -9.90
C VAL A 39 2.03 4.93 -10.53
N ALA A 40 2.83 5.65 -9.73
CA ALA A 40 3.83 6.58 -10.23
C ALA A 40 4.93 5.87 -11.04
N ILE A 41 5.44 4.73 -10.54
CA ILE A 41 6.41 3.89 -11.26
C ILE A 41 5.82 3.38 -12.58
N GLN A 42 4.58 2.89 -12.56
CA GLN A 42 3.92 2.40 -13.76
C GLN A 42 3.75 3.50 -14.81
N LYS A 43 3.36 4.71 -14.35
CA LYS A 43 3.19 5.88 -15.21
C LYS A 43 4.51 6.32 -15.84
N SER A 44 5.59 6.41 -15.06
CA SER A 44 6.89 6.85 -15.58
C SER A 44 7.43 5.92 -16.67
N ILE A 45 7.29 4.60 -16.48
CA ILE A 45 7.72 3.59 -17.46
C ILE A 45 6.82 3.63 -18.71
N ASN A 46 5.52 3.86 -18.54
CA ASN A 46 4.59 3.90 -19.66
C ASN A 46 4.83 5.12 -20.56
N GLU A 47 5.11 6.28 -19.96
CA GLU A 47 5.38 7.54 -20.67
C GLU A 47 6.81 7.61 -21.25
N ALA A 48 7.75 6.83 -20.72
CA ALA A 48 9.12 6.77 -21.24
C ALA A 48 9.22 6.08 -22.62
N ASN A 49 10.11 6.61 -23.46
CA ASN A 49 10.41 6.01 -24.77
C ASN A 49 11.43 4.86 -24.63
N ALA A 50 11.43 3.94 -25.59
CA ALA A 50 12.28 2.74 -25.53
C ALA A 50 13.78 3.06 -25.42
N THR A 51 14.27 4.10 -26.12
CA THR A 51 15.68 4.51 -26.08
C THR A 51 16.09 5.05 -24.71
N SER A 52 15.23 5.82 -24.04
CA SER A 52 15.47 6.28 -22.67
C SER A 52 15.52 5.11 -21.70
N LEU A 53 14.59 4.15 -21.84
CA LEU A 53 14.54 2.96 -20.99
C LEU A 53 15.78 2.07 -21.15
N GLU A 54 16.24 1.85 -22.38
CA GLU A 54 17.47 1.09 -22.63
C GLU A 54 18.71 1.78 -22.06
N LYS A 55 18.79 3.11 -22.19
CA LYS A 55 19.92 3.88 -21.66
C LYS A 55 19.98 3.86 -20.12
N GLU A 56 18.83 3.95 -19.46
CA GLU A 56 18.74 4.07 -18.00
C GLU A 56 18.74 2.71 -17.30
N TYR A 57 18.06 1.72 -17.87
CA TYR A 57 17.82 0.42 -17.21
C TYR A 57 18.48 -0.77 -17.91
N GLY A 58 19.09 -0.55 -19.08
CA GLY A 58 19.74 -1.60 -19.89
C GLY A 58 18.76 -2.49 -20.66
N THR A 59 17.48 -2.14 -20.68
CA THR A 59 16.42 -2.86 -21.41
C THR A 59 15.26 -1.93 -21.72
N SER A 60 14.53 -2.17 -22.80
CA SER A 60 13.26 -1.52 -23.13
C SER A 60 12.04 -2.31 -22.64
N ASP A 61 12.26 -3.47 -22.01
CA ASP A 61 11.22 -4.34 -21.44
C ASP A 61 10.62 -3.68 -20.19
N LYS A 62 9.45 -3.07 -20.38
CA LYS A 62 8.72 -2.31 -19.35
C LYS A 62 8.38 -3.16 -18.12
N GLU A 63 8.09 -4.45 -18.29
CA GLU A 63 7.73 -5.34 -17.17
C GLU A 63 8.94 -5.64 -16.29
N LYS A 64 10.10 -5.90 -16.90
CA LYS A 64 11.35 -6.09 -16.16
C LYS A 64 11.76 -4.84 -15.38
N ILE A 65 11.60 -3.67 -15.98
CA ILE A 65 11.92 -2.39 -15.35
C ILE A 65 10.97 -2.14 -14.17
N PHE A 66 9.67 -2.39 -14.38
CA PHE A 66 8.65 -2.25 -13.35
C PHE A 66 8.94 -3.15 -12.14
N ASN A 67 9.21 -4.44 -12.37
CA ASN A 67 9.54 -5.38 -11.31
C ASN A 67 10.80 -4.95 -10.54
N ARG A 68 11.85 -4.50 -11.25
CA ARG A 68 13.08 -4.01 -10.60
C ARG A 68 12.82 -2.78 -9.72
N LEU A 69 12.01 -1.83 -10.20
CA LEU A 69 11.70 -0.60 -9.44
C LEU A 69 10.78 -0.86 -8.24
N ILE A 70 9.83 -1.79 -8.36
CA ILE A 70 9.02 -2.26 -7.23
C ILE A 70 9.90 -2.91 -6.17
N LEU A 71 10.77 -3.85 -6.57
CA LEU A 71 11.68 -4.54 -5.65
C LEU A 71 12.58 -3.54 -4.91
N LYS A 72 13.11 -2.55 -5.63
CA LYS A 72 13.89 -1.47 -5.01
C LYS A 72 13.07 -0.70 -3.97
N TYR A 73 11.85 -0.30 -4.32
CA TYR A 73 10.96 0.41 -3.41
C TYR A 73 10.65 -0.39 -2.14
N LEU A 74 10.37 -1.69 -2.28
CA LEU A 74 10.10 -2.58 -1.14
C LEU A 74 11.33 -2.74 -0.24
N ASN A 75 12.52 -2.91 -0.82
CA ASN A 75 13.76 -3.01 -0.05
C ASN A 75 14.05 -1.69 0.71
N GLU A 76 13.81 -0.53 0.10
CA GLU A 76 13.97 0.78 0.77
C GLU A 76 13.00 0.95 1.95
N LEU A 77 11.79 0.38 1.86
CA LEU A 77 10.86 0.35 2.99
C LEU A 77 11.37 -0.55 4.12
N GLU A 78 11.88 -1.75 3.80
CA GLU A 78 12.44 -2.66 4.81
C GLU A 78 13.67 -2.07 5.51
N GLU A 79 14.58 -1.44 4.76
CA GLU A 79 15.77 -0.77 5.32
C GLU A 79 15.41 0.47 6.14
N GLY A 80 14.37 1.20 5.74
CA GLY A 80 13.81 2.32 6.49
C GLY A 80 13.21 1.90 7.83
N GLU A 81 12.47 0.79 7.87
CA GLU A 81 11.90 0.24 9.10
C GLU A 81 12.98 -0.32 10.04
N ALA A 82 14.02 -0.95 9.50
CA ALA A 82 15.15 -1.49 10.28
C ALA A 82 15.98 -0.39 10.97
N ASN A 83 16.11 0.79 10.37
CA ASN A 83 16.84 1.93 10.95
C ASN A 83 16.05 2.71 12.02
N VAL A 84 14.73 2.54 12.11
CA VAL A 84 13.88 3.21 13.13
C VAL A 84 13.72 2.36 14.39
N THR A 85 14.05 1.06 14.33
CA THR A 85 13.88 0.09 15.43
C THR A 85 15.16 -0.23 16.20
N HIS A 86 16.29 0.43 15.87
CA HIS A 86 17.59 0.31 16.54
C HIS A 86 17.97 1.61 17.27
#